data_AF-A0A536F0D2-F1
#
_entry.id   AF-A0A536F0D2-F1
#
_cell.length_a   1.000
_cell.length_b   1.000
_cell.length_c   1.000
_cell.angle_alpha   90.00
_cell.angle_beta   90.00
_cell.angle_gamma   90.00
#
_symmetry.space_group_name_H-M   'P 1'
#
loop_
_entity.id
_entity.type
_entity.pdbx_description
1 polymer ?
#
loop_
_entity_poly.entity_id
_entity_poly.type
_entity_poly.pdbx_seq_one_letter_code
_entity_poly.pdbx_strand_id
1 'polypeptide(L)'
;MILPKVRDPRFITIRRGGTLTDSDHQLLALWAATCAEHVLHLFESARPSDLRPRQAIAQARAWVRGEITMSQAREAAGHANGAARELSGAARHAAYAAAQAAAVAHVAAHELGAAAYAIKAARAAAPDGEGENSGRLECRWQREQLPDAIRELVLDDQRLRNDICWSVFDC
;
A
#
# COMPACT_ATOMS: atom_id res chain seq x y z
N MET A 1 -11.09 1.32 8.86
CA MET A 1 -10.67 0.02 8.28
C MET A 1 -10.71 0.20 6.77
N ILE A 2 -9.60 -0.03 6.05
CA ILE A 2 -9.48 0.24 4.60
C ILE A 2 -10.07 -0.90 3.73
N LEU A 3 -10.32 -2.07 4.33
CA LEU A 3 -11.00 -3.15 3.65
C LEU A 3 -12.52 -2.96 3.72
N PRO A 4 -13.24 -3.09 2.59
CA PRO A 4 -14.69 -2.99 2.57
C PRO A 4 -15.33 -4.17 3.30
N LYS A 5 -16.57 -3.97 3.78
CA LYS A 5 -17.35 -5.05 4.42
C LYS A 5 -17.69 -6.16 3.42
N VAL A 6 -18.07 -5.76 2.21
CA VAL A 6 -18.34 -6.68 1.09
C VAL A 6 -17.06 -6.80 0.29
N ARG A 7 -16.56 -8.03 0.12
CA ARG A 7 -15.35 -8.29 -0.66
C ARG A 7 -15.68 -8.27 -2.14
N ASP A 8 -14.86 -7.58 -2.92
CA ASP A 8 -14.92 -7.63 -4.37
C ASP A 8 -14.23 -8.92 -4.87
N PRO A 9 -14.95 -9.80 -5.60
CA PRO A 9 -14.37 -11.02 -6.17
C PRO A 9 -13.15 -10.79 -7.07
N ARG A 10 -13.01 -9.59 -7.66
CA ARG A 10 -11.86 -9.19 -8.48
C ARG A 10 -10.56 -9.06 -7.69
N PHE A 11 -10.61 -9.02 -6.36
CA PHE A 11 -9.45 -9.04 -5.47
C PHE A 11 -9.32 -10.36 -4.69
N ILE A 12 -10.03 -11.41 -5.13
CA ILE A 12 -9.93 -12.77 -4.60
C ILE A 12 -9.37 -13.66 -5.69
N THR A 13 -8.35 -14.46 -5.37
CA THR A 13 -7.72 -15.33 -6.37
C THR A 13 -8.67 -16.43 -6.86
N ILE A 14 -8.48 -16.89 -8.10
CA ILE A 14 -9.27 -17.97 -8.70
C ILE A 14 -9.33 -19.21 -7.80
N ARG A 15 -8.20 -19.62 -7.22
CA ARG A 15 -8.13 -20.77 -6.28
C ARG A 15 -8.92 -20.57 -4.97
N ARG A 16 -9.37 -19.35 -4.68
CA ARG A 16 -10.20 -18.99 -3.52
C ARG A 16 -11.62 -18.57 -3.92
N GLY A 17 -12.03 -18.84 -5.16
CA GLY A 17 -13.40 -18.60 -5.66
C GLY A 17 -13.67 -17.17 -6.16
N GLY A 18 -12.62 -16.39 -6.44
CA GLY A 18 -12.75 -15.09 -7.10
C GLY A 18 -12.32 -15.11 -8.57
N THR A 19 -11.94 -13.95 -9.10
CA THR A 19 -11.54 -13.79 -10.51
C THR A 19 -10.11 -13.30 -10.71
N LEU A 20 -9.37 -13.00 -9.63
CA LEU A 20 -7.99 -12.51 -9.71
C LEU A 20 -7.03 -13.63 -10.10
N THR A 21 -6.21 -13.41 -11.12
CA THR A 21 -5.11 -14.32 -11.47
C THR A 21 -3.95 -14.18 -10.49
N ASP A 22 -3.08 -15.19 -10.38
CA ASP A 22 -1.88 -15.07 -9.54
C ASP A 22 -0.91 -14.00 -10.05
N SER A 23 -0.79 -13.85 -11.36
CA SER A 23 0.02 -12.80 -11.98
C SER A 23 -0.50 -11.41 -11.61
N ASP A 24 -1.81 -11.18 -11.66
CA ASP A 24 -2.38 -9.88 -11.31
C ASP A 24 -2.24 -9.62 -9.80
N HIS A 25 -2.38 -10.65 -8.97
CA HIS A 25 -2.13 -10.53 -7.52
C HIS A 25 -0.68 -10.12 -7.24
N GLN A 26 0.28 -10.69 -7.97
CA GLN A 26 1.68 -10.29 -7.89
C GLN A 26 1.91 -8.85 -8.37
N LEU A 27 1.27 -8.43 -9.46
CA LEU A 27 1.35 -7.05 -9.96
C LEU A 27 0.80 -6.05 -8.93
N LEU A 28 -0.33 -6.37 -8.28
CA LEU A 28 -0.88 -5.53 -7.21
C LEU A 28 0.10 -5.41 -6.04
N ALA A 29 0.78 -6.49 -5.66
CA ALA A 29 1.78 -6.46 -4.58
C ALA A 29 3.02 -5.62 -4.97
N LEU A 30 3.49 -5.73 -6.22
CA LEU A 30 4.61 -4.93 -6.71
C LEU A 30 4.27 -3.44 -6.78
N TRP A 31 3.07 -3.09 -7.27
CA TRP A 31 2.61 -1.71 -7.31
C TRP A 31 2.46 -1.12 -5.90
N ALA A 32 1.81 -1.85 -4.98
CA ALA A 32 1.67 -1.44 -3.58
C ALA A 32 3.03 -1.23 -2.90
N ALA A 33 4.01 -2.11 -3.16
CA ALA A 33 5.37 -1.96 -2.67
C ALA A 33 6.04 -0.70 -3.24
N THR A 34 5.85 -0.39 -4.53
CA THR A 34 6.37 0.83 -5.16
C THR A 34 5.75 2.09 -4.54
N CYS A 35 4.44 2.13 -4.28
CA CYS A 35 3.81 3.25 -3.59
C CYS A 35 4.36 3.44 -2.17
N ALA A 36 4.50 2.35 -1.41
CA ALA A 36 5.02 2.41 -0.05
C ALA A 36 6.51 2.83 0.00
N GLU A 37 7.31 2.40 -0.99
CA GLU A 37 8.73 2.70 -1.08
C GLU A 37 8.99 4.18 -1.36
N HIS A 38 8.14 4.84 -2.15
CA HIS A 38 8.29 6.26 -2.47
C HIS A 38 8.29 7.15 -1.22
N VAL A 39 7.47 6.80 -0.23
CA VAL A 39 7.33 7.54 1.03
C VAL A 39 8.15 6.96 2.18
N LEU A 40 8.88 5.86 1.97
CA LEU A 40 9.64 5.16 3.02
C LEU A 40 10.62 6.08 3.74
N HIS A 41 11.27 6.98 2.99
CA HIS A 41 12.26 7.92 3.51
C HIS A 41 11.72 8.81 4.66
N LEU A 42 10.40 9.06 4.69
CA LEU A 42 9.73 9.82 5.76
C LEU A 42 9.77 9.06 7.09
N PHE A 43 9.64 7.73 7.04
CA PHE A 43 9.82 6.89 8.22
C PHE A 43 11.30 6.83 8.63
N GLU A 44 12.19 6.60 7.68
CA GLU A 44 13.61 6.37 7.96
C GLU A 44 14.31 7.61 8.50
N SER A 45 13.87 8.79 8.08
CA SER A 45 14.36 10.06 8.66
C SER A 45 13.99 10.20 10.14
N ALA A 46 12.82 9.69 10.54
CA ALA A 46 12.35 9.75 11.92
C ALA A 46 12.88 8.60 12.80
N ARG A 47 13.11 7.42 12.21
CA ARG A 47 13.55 6.19 12.90
C ARG A 47 14.61 5.43 12.08
N PRO A 48 15.84 5.98 11.93
CA PRO A 48 16.84 5.45 11.00
C PRO A 48 17.35 4.04 11.35
N SER A 49 17.24 3.62 12.61
CA SER A 49 17.64 2.28 13.06
C SER A 49 16.51 1.23 13.00
N ASP A 50 15.27 1.63 12.73
CA ASP A 50 14.14 0.71 12.66
C ASP A 50 13.91 0.25 11.22
N LEU A 51 14.30 -1.00 10.93
CA LEU A 51 14.24 -1.54 9.59
C LEU A 51 12.88 -2.15 9.22
N ARG A 52 11.91 -2.20 10.16
CA ARG A 52 10.67 -2.97 9.97
C ARG A 52 9.87 -2.55 8.73
N PRO A 53 9.65 -1.25 8.42
CA PRO A 53 8.95 -0.85 7.19
C PRO A 53 9.71 -1.20 5.90
N ARG A 54 11.03 -0.97 5.86
CA ARG A 54 11.87 -1.35 4.72
C ARG A 54 11.81 -2.86 4.47
N GLN A 55 11.90 -3.65 5.53
CA GLN A 55 11.79 -5.11 5.48
C GLN A 55 10.42 -5.57 4.98
N ALA A 56 9.33 -4.93 5.40
CA ALA A 56 7.99 -5.25 4.93
C ALA A 56 7.85 -5.04 3.40
N ILE A 57 8.36 -3.93 2.87
CA ILE A 57 8.36 -3.68 1.42
C ILE A 57 9.22 -4.72 0.69
N ALA A 58 10.42 -5.00 1.18
CA ALA A 58 11.30 -6.02 0.61
C ALA A 58 10.64 -7.41 0.60
N GLN A 59 9.91 -7.76 1.67
CA GLN A 59 9.20 -9.03 1.78
C GLN A 59 7.98 -9.12 0.86
N ALA A 60 7.27 -8.01 0.60
CA ALA A 60 6.24 -7.98 -0.43
C ALA A 60 6.82 -8.38 -1.80
N ARG A 61 7.99 -7.82 -2.15
CA ARG A 61 8.70 -8.17 -3.40
C ARG A 61 9.26 -9.61 -3.38
N ALA A 62 9.76 -10.08 -2.24
CA ALA A 62 10.26 -11.45 -2.08
C ALA A 62 9.13 -12.50 -2.23
N TRP A 63 7.94 -12.20 -1.71
CA TRP A 63 6.77 -13.06 -1.88
C TRP A 63 6.39 -13.21 -3.36
N VAL A 64 6.42 -12.11 -4.12
CA VAL A 64 6.18 -12.14 -5.58
C VAL A 64 7.17 -13.05 -6.30
N ARG A 65 8.44 -13.08 -5.87
CA ARG A 65 9.48 -13.97 -6.41
C ARG A 65 9.39 -15.42 -5.91
N GLY A 66 8.45 -15.74 -5.01
CA GLY A 66 8.29 -17.07 -4.42
C GLY A 66 9.34 -17.42 -3.36
N GLU A 67 10.11 -16.45 -2.86
CA GLU A 67 11.20 -16.67 -1.90
C GLU A 67 10.70 -16.85 -0.46
N ILE A 68 9.51 -16.31 -0.17
CA ILE A 68 8.87 -16.43 1.15
C ILE A 68 7.41 -16.83 1.03
N THR A 69 6.88 -17.41 2.09
CA THR A 69 5.46 -17.75 2.22
C THR A 69 4.60 -16.51 2.44
N MET A 70 3.30 -16.63 2.15
CA MET A 70 2.31 -15.60 2.49
C MET A 70 2.32 -15.27 4.00
N SER A 71 2.47 -16.29 4.85
CA SER A 71 2.47 -16.10 6.31
C SER A 71 3.66 -15.24 6.78
N GLN A 72 4.85 -15.43 6.19
CA GLN A 72 6.02 -14.59 6.47
C GLN A 72 5.78 -13.14 6.03
N ALA A 73 5.23 -12.92 4.84
CA ALA A 73 4.87 -11.56 4.38
C ALA A 73 3.84 -10.90 5.32
N ARG A 74 2.83 -11.66 5.78
CA ARG A 74 1.83 -11.18 6.75
C ARG A 74 2.45 -10.85 8.12
N GLU A 75 3.44 -11.61 8.56
CA GLU A 75 4.17 -11.33 9.80
C GLU A 75 4.95 -10.01 9.70
N ALA A 76 5.65 -9.78 8.58
CA ALA A 76 6.34 -8.52 8.32
C ALA A 76 5.37 -7.32 8.26
N ALA A 77 4.17 -7.51 7.71
CA ALA A 77 3.10 -6.51 7.79
C ALA A 77 2.74 -6.18 9.25
N GLY A 78 2.67 -7.19 10.12
CA GLY A 78 2.47 -7.02 11.56
C GLY A 78 3.59 -6.21 12.21
N HIS A 79 4.84 -6.49 11.85
CA HIS A 79 6.02 -5.78 12.38
C HIS A 79 6.04 -4.31 11.96
N ALA A 80 5.76 -4.01 10.68
CA ALA A 80 5.65 -2.63 10.19
C ALA A 80 4.46 -1.87 10.84
N ASN A 81 3.32 -2.54 11.05
CA ASN A 81 2.23 -1.95 11.85
C ASN A 81 2.67 -1.63 13.29
N GLY A 82 3.48 -2.51 13.90
CA GLY A 82 4.08 -2.27 15.20
C GLY A 82 4.97 -1.03 15.23
N ALA A 83 5.76 -0.80 14.19
CA ALA A 83 6.62 0.38 14.04
C ALA A 83 5.83 1.70 13.95
N ALA A 84 4.61 1.65 13.39
CA ALA A 84 3.75 2.82 13.24
C ALA A 84 3.06 3.27 14.55
N ARG A 85 2.95 2.39 15.56
CA ARG A 85 2.08 2.58 16.74
C ARG A 85 2.40 3.87 17.51
N GLU A 86 3.67 4.10 17.80
CA GLU A 86 4.12 5.21 18.65
C GLU A 86 4.43 6.50 17.87
N LEU A 87 4.37 6.46 16.54
CA LEU A 87 4.68 7.61 15.69
C LEU A 87 3.43 8.46 15.43
N SER A 88 3.58 9.61 14.79
CA SER A 88 2.47 10.40 14.24
C SER A 88 2.88 10.99 12.88
N GLY A 89 1.93 11.61 12.17
CA GLY A 89 2.19 12.28 10.90
C GLY A 89 2.77 11.38 9.80
N ALA A 90 3.66 11.96 9.01
CA ALA A 90 4.25 11.35 7.81
C ALA A 90 4.89 9.98 8.07
N ALA A 91 5.74 9.87 9.09
CA ALA A 91 6.44 8.64 9.42
C ALA A 91 5.47 7.49 9.78
N ARG A 92 4.44 7.77 10.58
CA ARG A 92 3.39 6.78 10.90
C ARG A 92 2.69 6.28 9.63
N HIS A 93 2.33 7.20 8.74
CA HIS A 93 1.64 6.85 7.50
C HIS A 93 2.51 6.05 6.55
N ALA A 94 3.80 6.39 6.41
CA ALA A 94 4.75 5.61 5.63
C ALA A 94 4.91 4.17 6.17
N ALA A 95 4.99 3.98 7.49
CA ALA A 95 5.03 2.65 8.09
C ALA A 95 3.73 1.85 7.85
N TYR A 96 2.57 2.50 7.91
CA TYR A 96 1.31 1.85 7.53
C TYR A 96 1.27 1.49 6.05
N ALA A 97 1.77 2.34 5.15
CA ALA A 97 1.86 2.02 3.72
C ALA A 97 2.69 0.75 3.48
N ALA A 98 3.87 0.66 4.10
CA ALA A 98 4.73 -0.52 4.05
C ALA A 98 4.04 -1.78 4.60
N ALA A 99 3.32 -1.65 5.71
CA ALA A 99 2.56 -2.75 6.29
C ALA A 99 1.47 -3.26 5.35
N GLN A 100 0.73 -2.36 4.69
CA GLN A 100 -0.30 -2.73 3.71
C GLN A 100 0.32 -3.41 2.49
N ALA A 101 1.45 -2.93 1.99
CA ALA A 101 2.17 -3.53 0.86
C ALA A 101 2.53 -5.00 1.13
N ALA A 102 3.06 -5.31 2.32
CA ALA A 102 3.35 -6.69 2.72
C ALA A 102 2.07 -7.54 2.91
N ALA A 103 0.99 -6.92 3.39
CA ALA A 103 -0.29 -7.61 3.59
C ALA A 103 -1.00 -7.99 2.28
N VAL A 104 -0.62 -7.42 1.12
CA VAL A 104 -1.18 -7.80 -0.18
C VAL A 104 -1.05 -9.30 -0.43
N ALA A 105 0.08 -9.91 -0.06
CA ALA A 105 0.29 -11.35 -0.16
C ALA A 105 -0.83 -12.20 0.48
N HIS A 106 -1.42 -11.71 1.58
CA HIS A 106 -2.52 -12.37 2.28
C HIS A 106 -3.88 -12.08 1.63
N VAL A 107 -4.15 -10.80 1.34
CA VAL A 107 -5.40 -10.30 0.73
C VAL A 107 -5.08 -9.17 -0.26
N ALA A 108 -5.40 -9.38 -1.54
CA ALA A 108 -4.99 -8.46 -2.62
C ALA A 108 -5.51 -7.02 -2.42
N ALA A 109 -6.72 -6.85 -1.87
CA ALA A 109 -7.34 -5.56 -1.62
C ALA A 109 -6.58 -4.63 -0.63
N HIS A 110 -5.51 -5.11 0.01
CA HIS A 110 -4.58 -4.25 0.76
C HIS A 110 -3.77 -3.30 -0.13
N GLU A 111 -3.72 -3.53 -1.44
CA GLU A 111 -3.01 -2.68 -2.41
C GLU A 111 -3.41 -1.21 -2.29
N LEU A 112 -4.72 -0.94 -2.20
CA LEU A 112 -5.24 0.42 -2.06
C LEU A 112 -4.88 1.04 -0.71
N GLY A 113 -4.73 0.23 0.33
CA GLY A 113 -4.26 0.70 1.63
C GLY A 113 -2.83 1.19 1.59
N ALA A 114 -1.96 0.54 0.83
CA ALA A 114 -0.58 0.98 0.66
C ALA A 114 -0.53 2.35 -0.02
N ALA A 115 -1.26 2.49 -1.13
CA ALA A 115 -1.38 3.73 -1.88
C ALA A 115 -2.00 4.88 -1.08
N ALA A 116 -3.13 4.63 -0.40
CA ALA A 116 -3.84 5.64 0.40
C ALA A 116 -2.99 6.16 1.57
N TYR A 117 -2.30 5.26 2.29
CA TYR A 117 -1.41 5.69 3.36
C TYR A 117 -0.17 6.40 2.84
N ALA A 118 0.36 6.03 1.67
CA ALA A 118 1.45 6.77 1.04
C ALA A 118 1.02 8.20 0.68
N ILE A 119 -0.17 8.40 0.11
CA ILE A 119 -0.73 9.74 -0.13
C ILE A 119 -0.84 10.51 1.20
N LYS A 120 -1.35 9.90 2.27
CA LYS A 120 -1.41 10.55 3.59
C LYS A 120 -0.04 10.89 4.15
N ALA A 121 0.98 10.08 3.89
CA ALA A 121 2.35 10.37 4.29
C ALA A 121 2.87 11.61 3.58
N ALA A 122 2.66 11.70 2.26
CA ALA A 122 3.00 12.88 1.47
C ALA A 122 2.27 14.14 1.95
N ARG A 123 0.94 14.06 2.19
CA ARG A 123 0.16 15.19 2.74
C ARG A 123 0.70 15.68 4.07
N ALA A 124 1.08 14.76 4.95
CA ALA A 124 1.57 15.09 6.29
C ALA A 124 3.04 15.54 6.34
N ALA A 125 3.81 15.33 5.27
CA ALA A 125 5.18 15.80 5.14
C ALA A 125 5.28 17.18 4.47
N ALA A 126 4.20 17.62 3.82
CA ALA A 126 4.16 18.88 3.09
C ALA A 126 4.22 20.10 4.04
N PRO A 127 4.74 21.25 3.56
CA PRO A 127 4.59 22.52 4.24
C PRO A 127 3.12 22.87 4.54
N ASP A 128 2.92 23.74 5.52
CA ASP A 128 1.58 24.19 5.91
C ASP A 128 0.81 24.76 4.71
N GLY A 129 -0.41 24.25 4.48
CA GLY A 129 -1.26 24.65 3.36
C GLY A 129 -1.00 23.91 2.04
N GLU A 130 0.10 23.14 1.92
CA GLU A 130 0.46 22.42 0.68
C GLU A 130 0.09 20.93 0.69
N GLY A 131 -0.48 20.43 1.80
CA GLY A 131 -0.82 19.02 1.99
C GLY A 131 -1.67 18.44 0.86
N GLU A 132 -2.78 19.09 0.50
CA GLU A 132 -3.67 18.60 -0.56
C GLU A 132 -2.97 18.52 -1.92
N ASN A 133 -2.16 19.52 -2.28
CA ASN A 133 -1.41 19.51 -3.54
C ASN A 133 -0.37 18.37 -3.56
N SER A 134 0.38 18.18 -2.47
CA SER A 134 1.35 17.09 -2.32
C SER A 134 0.66 15.73 -2.41
N GLY A 135 -0.52 15.58 -1.83
CA GLY A 135 -1.31 14.36 -1.96
C GLY A 135 -1.77 14.07 -3.39
N ARG A 136 -2.20 15.10 -4.14
CA ARG A 136 -2.58 14.95 -5.56
C ARG A 136 -1.38 14.60 -6.44
N LEU A 137 -0.21 15.17 -6.16
CA LEU A 137 1.04 14.82 -6.85
C LEU A 137 1.42 13.36 -6.61
N GLU A 138 1.37 12.90 -5.36
CA GLU A 138 1.59 11.49 -5.02
C GLU A 138 0.57 10.57 -5.71
N CYS A 139 -0.70 10.92 -5.67
CA CYS A 139 -1.78 10.16 -6.34
C CYS A 139 -1.55 10.02 -7.86
N ARG A 140 -1.15 11.11 -8.54
CA ARG A 140 -0.81 11.06 -9.97
C ARG A 140 0.41 10.18 -10.23
N TRP A 141 1.47 10.36 -9.45
CA TRP A 141 2.68 9.56 -9.57
C TRP A 141 2.39 8.05 -9.40
N GLN A 142 1.57 7.67 -8.40
CA GLN A 142 1.16 6.28 -8.19
C GLN A 142 0.40 5.71 -9.40
N ARG A 143 -0.46 6.50 -10.06
CA ARG A 143 -1.17 6.09 -11.28
C ARG A 143 -0.23 5.94 -12.49
N GLU A 144 0.84 6.72 -12.56
CA GLU A 144 1.88 6.56 -13.58
C GLU A 144 2.67 5.26 -13.40
N GLN A 145 2.80 4.76 -12.16
CA GLN A 145 3.47 3.49 -11.87
C GLN A 145 2.61 2.25 -12.11
N LEU A 146 1.32 2.39 -12.47
CA LEU A 146 0.43 1.25 -12.68
C LEU A 146 0.80 0.45 -13.94
N PRO A 147 1.04 -0.88 -13.83
CA PRO A 147 1.10 -1.76 -14.98
C PRO A 147 -0.25 -1.79 -15.71
N ASP A 148 -0.21 -1.81 -17.05
CA ASP A 148 -1.43 -1.77 -17.88
C ASP A 148 -2.41 -2.91 -17.57
N ALA A 149 -1.91 -4.10 -17.26
CA ALA A 149 -2.71 -5.28 -16.94
C ALA A 149 -3.64 -5.10 -15.72
N ILE A 150 -3.26 -4.27 -14.74
CA ILE A 150 -4.05 -4.03 -13.53
C ILE A 150 -4.58 -2.59 -13.42
N ARG A 151 -4.28 -1.73 -14.40
CA ARG A 151 -4.61 -0.30 -14.37
C ARG A 151 -6.11 -0.06 -14.17
N GLU A 152 -6.95 -0.64 -15.02
CA GLU A 152 -8.40 -0.45 -14.94
C GLU A 152 -8.99 -1.01 -13.63
N LEU A 153 -8.47 -2.16 -13.17
CA LEU A 153 -8.90 -2.75 -11.89
C LEU A 153 -8.62 -1.81 -10.72
N VAL A 154 -7.41 -1.27 -10.63
CA VAL A 154 -7.01 -0.37 -9.53
C VAL A 154 -7.74 0.96 -9.62
N LEU A 155 -7.92 1.55 -10.82
CA LEU A 155 -8.63 2.82 -10.97
C LEU A 155 -10.11 2.71 -10.62
N ASP A 156 -10.77 1.61 -11.02
CA ASP A 156 -12.15 1.37 -10.63
C ASP A 156 -12.28 1.16 -9.11
N ASP A 157 -11.33 0.46 -8.50
CA ASP A 157 -11.33 0.23 -7.06
C ASP A 157 -11.00 1.50 -6.25
N GLN A 158 -10.10 2.36 -6.74
CA GLN A 158 -9.89 3.72 -6.23
C GLN A 158 -11.20 4.49 -6.19
N ARG A 159 -12.00 4.44 -7.27
CA ARG A 159 -13.30 5.10 -7.36
C ARG A 159 -14.32 4.51 -6.38
N LEU A 160 -14.39 3.19 -6.26
CA LEU A 160 -15.37 2.49 -5.42
C LEU A 160 -15.08 2.60 -3.92
N ARG A 161 -13.80 2.63 -3.53
CA ARG A 161 -13.37 2.61 -2.11
C ARG A 161 -12.79 3.94 -1.63
N ASN A 162 -12.92 5.02 -2.41
CA ASN A 162 -12.31 6.31 -2.09
C ASN A 162 -12.81 6.84 -0.74
N ASP A 163 -14.10 6.69 -0.45
CA ASP A 163 -14.75 7.14 0.79
C ASP A 163 -14.10 6.52 2.05
N ILE A 164 -13.87 5.20 2.04
CA ILE A 164 -13.21 4.49 3.14
C ILE A 164 -11.68 4.70 3.15
N CYS A 165 -11.14 5.28 2.08
CA CYS A 165 -9.75 5.71 1.93
C CYS A 165 -9.58 7.23 2.08
N TRP A 166 -10.52 7.92 2.75
CA TRP A 166 -10.42 9.35 3.06
C TRP A 166 -10.41 10.28 1.84
N SER A 167 -11.01 9.87 0.73
CA SER A 167 -11.08 10.63 -0.52
C SER A 167 -9.71 11.04 -1.07
N VAL A 168 -8.67 10.25 -0.80
CA VAL A 168 -7.29 10.61 -1.16
C VAL A 168 -6.98 10.42 -2.64
N PHE A 169 -7.82 9.68 -3.37
CA PHE A 169 -7.62 9.37 -4.79
C PHE A 169 -8.22 10.41 -5.75
N ASP A 170 -8.70 11.55 -5.23
CA ASP A 170 -9.12 12.71 -6.03
C ASP A 170 -7.88 13.51 -6.48
N CYS A 171 -7.07 12.88 -7.35
CA CYS A 171 -6.13 13.59 -8.19
C CYS A 171 -6.82 14.18 -9.43
#